data_AF-A0AAN6S3L3-F1
#
_entry.id   AF-A0AAN6S3L3-F1
#
_cell.length_a   1.000
_cell.length_b   1.000
_cell.length_c   1.000
_cell.angle_alpha   90.00
_cell.angle_beta   90.00
_cell.angle_gamma   90.00
#
_symmetry.space_group_name_H-M   'P 1'
#
loop_
_entity.id
_entity.type
_entity.pdbx_description
1 polymer ?
#
loop_
_entity_poly.entity_id
_entity_poly.type
_entity_poly.pdbx_seq_one_letter_code
_entity_poly.pdbx_strand_id
1 'polypeptide(L)'
;MRAPGQTDSSNHRILNLDQLALPGVVEHDISLTRRDCAQPQGNLAPQPDLIRDLLASSSDGETLTAEDLANLRRHRIAVQKKDNPGLFYGPMQHQIACTEIALVLDVFGDGDKVRCDYAKAFFQEERLPLQEGWKKRSWWRSLGFMELGKTVGKIKTLVGAF
;
A
#
# COMPACT_ATOMS: atom_id res chain seq x y z
N MET A 1 -9.94 15.74 5.35
CA MET A 1 -10.27 14.88 4.19
C MET A 1 -11.57 15.28 3.53
N ARG A 2 -12.74 15.08 4.15
CA ARG A 2 -14.01 15.56 3.58
C ARG A 2 -14.15 17.09 3.65
N ALA A 3 -14.71 17.72 2.61
CA ALA A 3 -15.07 19.13 2.66
C ALA A 3 -16.20 19.40 3.69
N PRO A 4 -16.21 20.57 4.36
CA PRO A 4 -17.33 20.95 5.21
C PRO A 4 -18.67 20.87 4.47
N GLY A 5 -19.68 20.26 5.08
CA GLY A 5 -21.02 20.15 4.50
C GLY A 5 -21.21 19.13 3.37
N GLN A 6 -20.18 18.40 2.93
CA GLN A 6 -20.30 17.46 1.80
C GLN A 6 -21.20 16.26 2.10
N THR A 7 -22.32 16.14 1.40
CA THR A 7 -23.31 15.07 1.55
C THR A 7 -23.74 14.48 0.21
N ASP A 8 -24.32 13.27 0.23
CA ASP A 8 -25.00 12.69 -0.95
C ASP A 8 -26.40 13.30 -1.15
N SER A 9 -27.11 12.85 -2.19
CA SER A 9 -28.48 13.26 -2.47
C SER A 9 -29.48 12.95 -1.35
N SER A 10 -29.13 12.06 -0.43
CA SER A 10 -29.94 11.65 0.72
C SER A 10 -29.48 12.31 2.02
N ASN A 11 -28.60 13.31 1.94
CA ASN A 11 -28.03 14.06 3.05
C ASN A 11 -27.14 13.23 4.01
N HIS A 12 -26.63 12.08 3.58
CA HIS A 12 -25.61 11.34 4.33
C HIS A 12 -24.24 11.99 4.15
N ARG A 13 -23.42 11.98 5.20
CA ARG A 13 -22.02 12.43 5.10
C ARG A 13 -21.24 11.46 4.21
N ILE A 14 -20.65 11.96 3.13
CA ILE A 14 -19.87 11.17 2.18
C ILE A 14 -18.44 11.66 2.06
N LEU A 15 -17.54 10.81 1.56
CA LEU A 15 -16.19 11.15 1.17
C LEU A 15 -16.02 10.75 -0.30
N ASN A 16 -15.45 11.63 -1.12
CA ASN A 16 -15.03 11.27 -2.47
C ASN A 16 -13.64 10.63 -2.41
N LEU A 17 -13.37 9.60 -3.22
CA LEU A 17 -12.14 8.81 -3.09
C LEU A 17 -10.87 9.62 -3.38
N ASP A 18 -10.93 10.60 -4.29
CA ASP A 18 -9.82 11.52 -4.59
C ASP A 18 -9.39 12.34 -3.37
N GLN A 19 -10.28 12.60 -2.42
CA GLN A 19 -9.96 13.30 -1.18
C GLN A 19 -9.08 12.47 -0.23
N LEU A 20 -8.93 11.16 -0.47
CA LEU A 20 -8.00 10.33 0.28
C LEU A 20 -6.54 10.62 -0.09
N ALA A 21 -6.27 11.21 -1.27
CA ALA A 21 -4.93 11.58 -1.72
C ALA A 21 -4.43 12.92 -1.13
N LEU A 22 -5.18 13.54 -0.22
CA LEU A 22 -4.72 14.73 0.48
C LEU A 22 -3.54 14.37 1.40
N PRO A 23 -2.36 15.00 1.21
CA PRO A 23 -1.15 14.64 1.93
C PRO A 23 -1.27 14.92 3.43
N GLY A 24 -0.64 14.06 4.24
CA GLY A 24 -0.51 14.25 5.68
C GLY A 24 -1.75 13.84 6.50
N VAL A 25 -2.74 13.19 5.89
CA VAL A 25 -3.87 12.60 6.63
C VAL A 25 -3.78 11.07 6.69
N VAL A 26 -3.85 10.41 5.52
CA VAL A 26 -3.62 8.96 5.36
C VAL A 26 -2.61 8.75 4.24
N GLU A 27 -2.77 9.48 3.13
CA GLU A 27 -1.75 9.55 2.08
C GLU A 27 -0.42 10.05 2.66
N HIS A 28 0.65 9.40 2.20
CA HIS A 28 2.01 9.68 2.60
C HIS A 28 3.01 9.37 1.48
N ASP A 29 4.16 10.02 1.57
CA ASP A 29 5.29 9.80 0.67
C ASP A 29 5.82 8.34 0.75
N ILE A 30 6.65 7.96 -0.20
CA ILE A 30 7.30 6.65 -0.31
C ILE A 30 6.31 5.51 -0.63
N SER A 31 5.05 5.81 -0.99
CA SER A 31 4.02 4.85 -1.40
C SER A 31 4.53 3.75 -2.35
N LEU A 32 3.96 2.53 -2.31
CA LEU A 32 4.46 1.40 -3.12
C LEU A 32 4.38 1.67 -4.64
N THR A 33 3.27 2.25 -5.08
CA THR A 33 2.92 2.38 -6.50
C THR A 33 2.50 3.79 -6.88
N ARG A 34 2.60 4.74 -5.94
CA ARG A 34 2.26 6.16 -6.06
C ARG A 34 3.55 7.01 -5.86
N ARG A 35 3.72 8.11 -6.60
CA ARG A 35 4.79 9.10 -6.40
C ARG A 35 4.46 9.99 -5.21
N ASP A 36 5.47 10.65 -4.66
CA ASP A 36 5.34 11.52 -3.51
C ASP A 36 4.64 12.83 -3.89
N CYS A 37 3.97 13.49 -2.94
CA CYS A 37 3.15 14.67 -3.24
C CYS A 37 3.97 15.83 -3.87
N ALA A 38 5.24 15.96 -3.50
CA ALA A 38 6.13 16.99 -4.03
C ALA A 38 6.68 16.65 -5.44
N GLN A 39 6.44 15.44 -5.96
CA GLN A 39 6.93 15.03 -7.28
C GLN A 39 5.99 15.45 -8.41
N PRO A 40 6.50 15.79 -9.61
CA PRO A 40 5.69 16.35 -10.70
C PRO A 40 4.53 15.47 -11.18
N GLN A 41 4.63 14.16 -11.03
CA GLN A 41 3.61 13.21 -11.48
C GLN A 41 2.38 13.14 -10.54
N GLY A 42 2.51 13.64 -9.31
CA GLY A 42 1.46 13.60 -8.29
C GLY A 42 1.27 12.22 -7.63
N ASN A 43 0.51 12.22 -6.54
CA ASN A 43 0.34 11.09 -5.61
C ASN A 43 -0.98 10.31 -5.79
N LEU A 44 -1.85 10.71 -6.73
CA LEU A 44 -3.17 10.11 -6.89
C LEU A 44 -3.17 8.86 -7.78
N ALA A 45 -2.69 8.99 -9.02
CA ALA A 45 -2.75 7.91 -10.00
C ALA A 45 -1.66 6.86 -9.77
N PRO A 46 -1.92 5.56 -10.00
CA PRO A 46 -0.86 4.54 -10.02
C PRO A 46 0.18 4.84 -11.11
N GLN A 47 1.48 4.72 -10.79
CA GLN A 47 2.54 4.87 -11.80
C GLN A 47 3.03 3.51 -12.33
N PRO A 48 3.04 3.30 -13.66
CA PRO A 48 3.43 2.02 -14.26
C PRO A 48 4.86 1.57 -13.96
N ASP A 49 5.79 2.49 -13.78
CA ASP A 49 7.17 2.19 -13.44
C ASP A 49 7.30 1.67 -12.01
N LEU A 50 6.59 2.28 -11.05
CA LEU A 50 6.57 1.81 -9.67
C LEU A 50 5.89 0.46 -9.51
N ILE A 51 4.84 0.19 -10.29
CA ILE A 51 4.22 -1.12 -10.33
C ILE A 51 5.19 -2.16 -10.92
N ARG A 52 5.96 -1.79 -11.95
CA ARG A 52 6.98 -2.67 -12.51
C ARG A 52 8.07 -2.97 -11.47
N ASP A 53 8.55 -1.97 -10.74
CA ASP A 53 9.53 -2.13 -9.68
C ASP A 53 9.00 -3.02 -8.55
N LEU A 54 7.72 -2.84 -8.19
CA LEU A 54 7.04 -3.70 -7.21
C LEU A 54 7.05 -5.17 -7.66
N LEU A 55 6.61 -5.47 -8.88
CA LEU A 55 6.58 -6.83 -9.40
C LEU A 55 7.99 -7.42 -9.58
N ALA A 56 8.96 -6.61 -10.00
CA ALA A 56 10.35 -7.00 -10.17
C ALA A 56 11.10 -7.23 -8.83
N SER A 57 10.55 -6.77 -7.71
CA SER A 57 11.13 -7.04 -6.39
C SER A 57 10.94 -8.48 -5.92
N SER A 58 10.09 -9.26 -6.60
CA SER A 58 9.93 -10.69 -6.33
C SER A 58 11.24 -11.44 -6.59
N SER A 59 11.73 -12.13 -5.57
CA SER A 59 12.98 -12.88 -5.64
C SER A 59 12.88 -14.18 -6.45
N ASP A 60 11.68 -14.74 -6.57
CA ASP A 60 11.39 -15.95 -7.35
C ASP A 60 10.63 -15.68 -8.67
N GLY A 61 10.15 -14.45 -8.88
CA GLY A 61 9.34 -14.04 -10.03
C GLY A 61 7.86 -14.47 -9.95
N GLU A 62 7.46 -15.22 -8.93
CA GLU A 62 6.12 -15.79 -8.78
C GLU A 62 5.36 -15.19 -7.60
N THR A 63 6.06 -14.89 -6.50
CA THR A 63 5.48 -14.37 -5.27
C THR A 63 6.27 -13.18 -4.71
N LEU A 64 5.56 -12.25 -4.08
CA LEU A 64 6.12 -11.18 -3.28
C LEU A 64 6.03 -11.57 -1.82
N THR A 65 7.18 -11.82 -1.20
CA THR A 65 7.27 -12.11 0.24
C THR A 65 7.28 -10.83 1.07
N ALA A 66 7.05 -10.97 2.38
CA ALA A 66 7.27 -9.89 3.34
C ALA A 66 8.68 -9.28 3.24
N GLU A 67 9.71 -10.10 2.98
CA GLU A 67 11.10 -9.65 2.81
C GLU A 67 11.28 -8.82 1.54
N ASP A 68 10.73 -9.29 0.41
CA ASP A 68 10.78 -8.58 -0.89
C ASP A 68 10.14 -7.19 -0.76
N LEU A 69 8.94 -7.11 -0.18
CA LEU A 69 8.20 -5.86 0.01
C LEU A 69 8.92 -4.92 1.00
N ALA A 70 9.53 -5.47 2.06
CA ALA A 70 10.33 -4.69 3.00
C ALA A 70 11.60 -4.15 2.33
N ASN A 71 12.27 -4.95 1.51
CA ASN A 71 13.45 -4.54 0.74
C ASN A 71 13.13 -3.42 -0.24
N LEU A 72 12.04 -3.58 -0.99
CA LEU A 72 11.52 -2.53 -1.86
C LEU A 72 11.25 -1.24 -1.07
N ARG A 73 10.59 -1.33 0.09
CA ARG A 73 10.32 -0.17 0.93
C ARG A 73 11.61 0.51 1.41
N ARG A 74 12.60 -0.26 1.89
CA ARG A 74 13.91 0.28 2.32
C ARG A 74 14.62 0.98 1.17
N HIS A 75 14.62 0.37 -0.01
CA HIS A 75 15.19 0.97 -1.22
C HIS A 75 14.51 2.31 -1.56
N ARG A 76 13.17 2.33 -1.59
CA ARG A 76 12.40 3.55 -1.83
C ARG A 76 12.68 4.63 -0.79
N ILE A 77 12.82 4.27 0.49
CA ILE A 77 13.21 5.21 1.55
C ILE A 77 14.57 5.85 1.24
N ALA A 78 15.56 5.04 0.88
CA ALA A 78 16.91 5.54 0.57
C ALA A 78 16.91 6.47 -0.65
N VAL A 79 16.16 6.12 -1.70
CA VAL A 79 16.02 6.93 -2.92
C VAL A 79 15.32 8.25 -2.62
N GLN A 80 14.15 8.22 -1.97
CA GLN A 80 13.38 9.45 -1.74
C GLN A 80 14.06 10.40 -0.75
N LYS A 81 14.83 9.90 0.22
CA LYS A 81 15.67 10.75 1.09
C LYS A 81 16.71 11.57 0.31
N LYS A 82 17.14 11.06 -0.84
CA LYS A 82 18.11 11.73 -1.71
C LYS A 82 17.44 12.63 -2.75
N ASP A 83 16.36 12.12 -3.36
CA ASP A 83 15.82 12.69 -4.59
C ASP A 83 14.55 13.53 -4.38
N ASN A 84 13.91 13.46 -3.21
CA ASN A 84 12.74 14.27 -2.86
C ASN A 84 13.08 15.30 -1.76
N PRO A 85 13.44 16.55 -2.12
CA PRO A 85 13.73 17.60 -1.14
C PRO A 85 12.51 18.01 -0.31
N GLY A 86 11.29 17.67 -0.77
CA GLY A 86 10.03 17.91 -0.06
C GLY A 86 9.55 16.71 0.75
N LEU A 87 10.40 15.69 0.96
CA LEU A 87 10.03 14.44 1.63
C LEU A 87 9.41 14.67 3.01
N PHE A 88 8.18 14.20 3.18
CA PHE A 88 7.49 14.13 4.46
C PHE A 88 7.19 12.68 4.82
N TYR A 89 8.09 12.09 5.61
CA TYR A 89 7.94 10.73 6.10
C TYR A 89 8.48 10.65 7.51
N GLY A 90 7.65 10.26 8.47
CA GLY A 90 8.01 10.11 9.88
C GLY A 90 7.42 8.84 10.49
N PRO A 91 7.44 8.69 11.82
CA PRO A 91 6.98 7.47 12.49
C PRO A 91 5.53 7.08 12.18
N MET A 92 4.64 8.07 12.03
CA MET A 92 3.23 7.83 11.68
C MET A 92 3.09 7.32 10.24
N GLN A 93 3.76 7.96 9.27
CA GLN A 93 3.75 7.53 7.87
C GLN A 93 4.38 6.14 7.71
N HIS A 94 5.47 5.89 8.43
CA HIS A 94 6.10 4.57 8.47
C HIS A 94 5.14 3.49 9.02
N GLN A 95 4.38 3.79 10.07
CA GLN A 95 3.36 2.88 10.61
C GLN A 95 2.26 2.57 9.59
N ILE A 96 1.75 3.60 8.87
CA ILE A 96 0.73 3.42 7.82
C ILE A 96 1.30 2.58 6.67
N ALA A 97 2.48 2.94 6.16
CA ALA A 97 3.16 2.22 5.08
C ALA A 97 3.37 0.73 5.38
N CYS A 98 3.77 0.39 6.60
CA CYS A 98 3.91 -1.01 7.01
C CYS A 98 2.56 -1.72 7.12
N THR A 99 1.50 -0.99 7.48
CA THR A 99 0.13 -1.49 7.54
C THR A 99 -0.42 -1.78 6.15
N GLU A 100 -0.12 -0.96 5.15
CA GLU A 100 -0.50 -1.22 3.76
C GLU A 100 0.17 -2.48 3.19
N ILE A 101 1.47 -2.69 3.46
CA ILE A 101 2.16 -3.93 3.08
C ILE A 101 1.52 -5.15 3.76
N ALA A 102 1.23 -5.06 5.05
CA ALA A 102 0.55 -6.12 5.78
C ALA A 102 -0.84 -6.43 5.19
N LEU A 103 -1.62 -5.40 4.83
CA LEU A 103 -2.91 -5.59 4.18
C LEU A 103 -2.79 -6.29 2.82
N VAL A 104 -1.77 -5.98 2.02
CA VAL A 104 -1.51 -6.70 0.77
C VAL A 104 -1.29 -8.18 1.02
N LEU A 105 -0.43 -8.52 2.00
CA LEU A 105 -0.11 -9.90 2.37
C LEU A 105 -1.31 -10.65 2.97
N ASP A 106 -2.05 -10.02 3.88
CA ASP A 106 -3.13 -10.68 4.61
C ASP A 106 -4.42 -10.82 3.78
N VAL A 107 -4.73 -9.83 2.93
CA VAL A 107 -5.95 -9.81 2.11
C VAL A 107 -5.78 -10.64 0.84
N PHE A 108 -4.68 -10.46 0.13
CA PHE A 108 -4.45 -11.11 -1.16
C PHE A 108 -3.57 -12.36 -1.08
N GLY A 109 -2.79 -12.50 -0.01
CA GLY A 109 -1.88 -13.61 0.20
C GLY A 109 -2.29 -14.55 1.34
N ASP A 110 -1.28 -15.15 1.95
CA ASP A 110 -1.38 -16.04 3.12
C ASP A 110 -0.87 -15.39 4.43
N GLY A 111 -0.58 -14.08 4.39
CA GLY A 111 0.04 -13.32 5.48
C GLY A 111 1.57 -13.28 5.44
N ASP A 112 2.21 -14.17 4.68
CA ASP A 112 3.66 -14.19 4.49
C ASP A 112 4.10 -13.80 3.07
N LYS A 113 3.30 -14.16 2.07
CA LYS A 113 3.52 -13.86 0.65
C LYS A 113 2.22 -13.68 -0.13
N VAL A 114 2.30 -12.98 -1.25
CA VAL A 114 1.22 -12.81 -2.23
C VAL A 114 1.71 -13.17 -3.62
N ARG A 115 0.87 -13.76 -4.48
CA ARG A 115 1.25 -14.06 -5.87
C ARG A 115 1.43 -12.77 -6.68
N CYS A 116 2.40 -12.76 -7.58
CA CYS A 116 2.69 -11.62 -8.45
C CYS A 116 1.52 -11.28 -9.38
N ASP A 117 0.80 -12.28 -9.89
CA ASP A 117 -0.40 -12.05 -10.71
C ASP A 117 -1.55 -11.42 -9.91
N TYR A 118 -1.69 -11.76 -8.63
CA TYR A 118 -2.66 -11.11 -7.74
C TYR A 118 -2.28 -9.65 -7.49
N ALA A 119 -1.01 -9.39 -7.19
CA ALA A 119 -0.50 -8.03 -7.00
C ALA A 119 -0.67 -7.20 -8.27
N LYS A 120 -0.42 -7.78 -9.46
CA LYS A 120 -0.62 -7.12 -10.74
C LYS A 120 -2.08 -6.74 -10.98
N ALA A 121 -3.02 -7.68 -10.84
CA ALA A 121 -4.44 -7.40 -11.00
C ALA A 121 -4.91 -6.28 -10.04
N PHE A 122 -4.43 -6.31 -8.79
CA PHE A 122 -4.82 -5.30 -7.81
C PHE A 122 -4.19 -3.93 -8.07
N PHE A 123 -2.86 -3.85 -8.23
CA PHE A 123 -2.17 -2.56 -8.33
C PHE A 123 -2.21 -1.94 -9.73
N GLN A 124 -2.23 -2.75 -10.79
CA GLN A 124 -2.21 -2.28 -12.17
C GLN A 124 -3.61 -2.10 -12.75
N GLU A 125 -4.54 -3.00 -12.42
CA GLU A 125 -5.89 -2.99 -13.00
C GLU A 125 -6.96 -2.49 -12.02
N GLU A 126 -6.58 -2.21 -10.76
CA GLU A 126 -7.49 -1.84 -9.67
C GLU A 126 -8.67 -2.81 -9.56
N ARG A 127 -8.38 -4.11 -9.76
CA ARG A 127 -9.35 -5.19 -9.86
C ARG A 127 -9.05 -6.30 -8.85
N LEU A 128 -10.10 -6.92 -8.33
CA LEU A 128 -9.94 -8.13 -7.51
C LEU A 128 -9.40 -9.31 -8.36
N PRO A 129 -8.40 -10.08 -7.88
CA PRO A 129 -7.75 -11.15 -8.65
C PRO A 129 -8.58 -12.46 -8.77
N LEU A 130 -9.87 -12.34 -9.05
CA LEU A 130 -10.80 -13.47 -9.14
C LEU A 130 -10.46 -14.41 -10.29
N GLN A 131 -9.97 -13.87 -11.42
CA GLN A 131 -9.62 -14.65 -12.61
C GLN A 131 -8.33 -15.45 -12.38
N GLU A 132 -7.43 -14.92 -11.56
CA GLU A 132 -6.16 -15.52 -11.17
C GLU A 132 -6.33 -16.61 -10.08
N GLY A 133 -7.54 -16.68 -9.50
CA GLY A 133 -7.94 -17.69 -8.52
C GLY A 133 -8.00 -17.20 -7.08
N TRP A 134 -7.88 -15.89 -6.83
CA TRP A 134 -8.06 -15.34 -5.48
C TRP A 134 -9.49 -15.57 -5.00
N LYS A 135 -9.62 -15.93 -3.72
CA LYS A 135 -10.91 -16.16 -3.07
C LYS A 135 -10.98 -15.30 -1.82
N LYS A 136 -12.08 -14.58 -1.66
CA LYS A 136 -12.38 -13.85 -0.41
C LYS A 136 -12.39 -14.84 0.75
N ARG A 137 -11.79 -14.45 1.89
CA ARG A 137 -11.86 -15.19 3.15
C ARG A 137 -13.32 -15.41 3.57
N SER A 138 -13.61 -16.59 4.12
CA SER A 138 -14.94 -16.89 4.68
C SER A 138 -15.31 -15.93 5.81
N TRP A 139 -16.61 -15.68 6.01
CA TRP A 139 -17.09 -14.68 6.96
C TRP A 139 -16.69 -14.96 8.42
N TRP A 140 -16.53 -16.23 8.83
CA TRP A 140 -16.02 -16.62 10.16
C TRP A 140 -14.49 -16.59 10.29
N ARG A 141 -13.76 -16.29 9.20
CA ARG A 141 -12.31 -16.11 9.14
C ARG A 141 -11.95 -14.70 8.60
N SER A 142 -12.76 -13.71 8.93
CA SER A 142 -12.45 -12.31 8.61
C SER A 142 -11.10 -11.92 9.21
N LEU A 143 -10.32 -11.12 8.48
CA LEU A 143 -9.06 -10.58 8.97
C LEU A 143 -9.30 -9.80 10.26
N GLY A 144 -8.72 -10.28 11.35
CA GLY A 144 -8.85 -9.67 12.68
C GLY A 144 -7.68 -8.73 12.98
N PHE A 145 -7.90 -7.79 13.91
CA PHE A 145 -6.86 -6.84 14.34
C PHE A 145 -5.59 -7.52 14.89
N MET A 146 -5.72 -8.66 15.56
CA MET A 146 -4.58 -9.41 16.09
C MET A 146 -3.71 -10.03 14.99
N GLU A 147 -4.34 -10.54 13.92
CA GLU A 147 -3.62 -11.12 12.78
C GLU A 147 -2.88 -10.01 12.04
N LEU A 148 -3.59 -8.94 11.66
CA LEU A 148 -2.99 -7.78 11.00
C LEU A 148 -1.88 -7.17 11.84
N GLY A 149 -2.08 -7.01 13.15
CA GLY A 149 -1.08 -6.45 14.06
C GLY A 149 0.22 -7.26 14.12
N LYS A 150 0.14 -8.59 13.99
CA LYS A 150 1.33 -9.45 13.91
C LYS A 150 2.08 -9.24 12.61
N THR A 151 1.37 -9.21 11.47
CA THR A 151 1.97 -8.97 10.15
C THR A 151 2.61 -7.58 10.11
N VAL A 152 1.93 -6.55 10.64
CA VAL A 152 2.48 -5.19 10.79
C VAL A 152 3.76 -5.19 11.62
N GLY A 153 3.79 -5.87 12.77
CA GLY A 153 4.98 -5.99 13.60
C GLY A 153 6.16 -6.62 12.85
N LYS A 154 5.90 -7.72 12.13
CA LYS A 154 6.88 -8.39 11.27
C LYS A 154 7.44 -7.42 10.22
N ILE A 155 6.57 -6.74 9.46
CA ILE A 155 7.00 -5.79 8.42
C ILE A 155 7.83 -4.64 9.00
N LYS A 156 7.45 -4.09 10.15
CA LYS A 156 8.24 -3.04 10.82
C LYS A 156 9.64 -3.52 11.20
N THR A 157 9.76 -4.75 11.70
CA THR A 157 11.07 -5.33 12.00
C THR A 157 11.92 -5.47 10.75
N LEU A 158 11.34 -5.90 9.62
CA LEU A 158 12.05 -6.09 8.35
C LEU A 158 12.45 -4.76 7.68
N VAL A 159 11.54 -3.78 7.67
CA VAL A 159 11.82 -2.45 7.10
C VAL A 159 12.81 -1.68 7.98
N GLY A 160 12.77 -1.91 9.29
CA GLY A 160 13.55 -1.19 10.28
C GLY A 160 12.87 0.10 10.73
N ALA A 161 13.40 0.69 11.80
CA ALA A 161 12.88 1.94 12.33
C ALA A 161 13.08 3.09 11.34
N PHE A 162 12.13 4.03 11.36
CA PHE A 162 12.25 5.32 10.70
C PHE A 162 12.35 6.42 11.76
#